data_AF-A0A9J7DF70-F1
#
_entry.id   AF-A0A9J7DF70-F1
#
_cell.length_a   1.000
_cell.length_b   1.000
_cell.length_c   1.000
_cell.angle_alpha   90.00
_cell.angle_beta   90.00
_cell.angle_gamma   90.00
#
_symmetry.space_group_name_H-M   'P 1'
#
loop_
_entity.id
_entity.type
_entity.pdbx_description
1 polymer ?
#
loop_
_entity_poly.entity_id
_entity_poly.type
_entity_poly.pdbx_seq_one_letter_code
_entity_poly.pdbx_strand_id
1 'polypeptide(L)'
;MNPDKRNTSDPNRNEEEIELPWTMHTSSGDDEASKDPRIIGDQDFSQQYTENDFEGHRAHSVYVGVHVPGGRRHSQRRRKHHHGKSDSSGDERQPEVERPVTPPAQRVQFILGEDADDGTHVSHPLFSEYLTLVKEGDEIEWKETARWIKFEEDVEEGGNRWSKPHVATLSLHSLFELRTLLLNGSVILDMEANSLELIADLVCENMVNARTLPADSRDKVKDALLRRHRHQHEYNKKTKLPIIRSLADIGRNHSSSKKKAKKLRKNNKMPVITEDMIKSPSSQSMQRNSSGNDLSDHRANMNFMRKIPPGAEASNILVGEVDFLEKPLAGFIRLKDAAIMGDLTEVPVPTRFIFVLLGPPGSQSNFHEIGRAMATLMSDEIFHEVAYRARKRDHLLAGIDEFLDAVTVLPPGEWDPAIRIEPPAAVPSQEIRKRPPEAPKEEIDEEELEAKLREESGLSRSGRLFGGLVNDVKRKAPFYISDFTEAFSMQCIASWIFLYFACLSPIITFGGLLSQATGKNMAAMESLVSGFVCGIGYGFFSG
;
A
#
# COMPACT_ATOMS: atom_id res chain seq x y z
N MET A 1 -3.96 -78.17 -52.47
CA MET A 1 -5.29 -77.77 -52.95
C MET A 1 -5.59 -76.41 -52.33
N ASN A 2 -5.48 -75.34 -53.11
CA ASN A 2 -6.16 -74.06 -52.86
C ASN A 2 -7.36 -74.06 -53.84
N PRO A 3 -8.46 -73.31 -53.67
CA PRO A 3 -8.60 -71.97 -53.06
C PRO A 3 -9.85 -71.89 -52.12
N ASP A 4 -10.28 -70.79 -51.48
CA ASP A 4 -10.77 -69.55 -52.08
C ASP A 4 -10.88 -68.36 -51.11
N LYS A 5 -10.76 -67.17 -51.71
CA LYS A 5 -10.66 -65.83 -51.10
C LYS A 5 -12.03 -65.22 -50.77
N ARG A 6 -12.09 -64.39 -49.72
CA ARG A 6 -12.57 -62.97 -49.77
C ARG A 6 -12.39 -62.19 -48.45
N ASN A 7 -11.66 -61.07 -48.56
CA ASN A 7 -11.75 -59.73 -47.92
C ASN A 7 -12.92 -59.45 -46.94
N THR A 8 -12.87 -58.59 -45.90
CA THR A 8 -12.00 -57.43 -45.58
C THR A 8 -12.26 -56.94 -44.12
N SER A 9 -11.19 -56.46 -43.47
CA SER A 9 -11.02 -55.41 -42.44
C SER A 9 -12.20 -54.89 -41.59
N ASP A 10 -12.08 -55.03 -40.25
CA ASP A 10 -11.76 -53.93 -39.30
C ASP A 10 -11.36 -54.57 -37.93
N PRO A 11 -10.35 -54.05 -37.19
CA PRO A 11 -10.69 -53.71 -35.80
C PRO A 11 -9.90 -52.53 -35.22
N ASN A 12 -10.62 -51.71 -34.47
CA ASN A 12 -10.06 -50.80 -33.46
C ASN A 12 -10.31 -51.41 -32.07
N ARG A 13 -9.26 -51.60 -31.25
CA ARG A 13 -9.39 -51.90 -29.80
C ARG A 13 -8.10 -51.60 -29.02
N ASN A 14 -8.27 -50.74 -28.00
CA ASN A 14 -7.69 -50.72 -26.64
C ASN A 14 -6.20 -50.33 -26.47
N GLU A 15 -5.92 -49.17 -25.85
CA GLU A 15 -5.58 -48.95 -24.40
C GLU A 15 -4.13 -49.41 -24.11
N GLU A 16 -3.18 -48.70 -23.50
CA GLU A 16 -3.09 -47.56 -22.57
C GLU A 16 -1.60 -47.11 -22.60
N GLU A 17 -1.27 -45.83 -22.47
CA GLU A 17 0.01 -45.45 -21.83
C GLU A 17 -0.01 -44.03 -21.26
N ILE A 18 0.76 -43.89 -20.17
CA ILE A 18 0.70 -42.87 -19.11
C ILE A 18 1.66 -41.72 -19.45
N GLU A 19 1.19 -40.46 -19.43
CA GLU A 19 2.04 -39.27 -19.61
C GLU A 19 2.35 -38.54 -18.30
N LEU A 20 3.65 -38.36 -18.03
CA LEU A 20 4.22 -37.29 -17.22
C LEU A 20 5.36 -36.62 -18.01
N PRO A 21 5.71 -35.37 -17.68
CA PRO A 21 5.95 -34.33 -18.66
C PRO A 21 7.45 -34.02 -18.86
N TRP A 22 7.72 -33.36 -19.99
CA TRP A 22 8.95 -32.64 -20.38
C TRP A 22 10.00 -33.42 -21.19
N THR A 23 9.85 -33.39 -22.51
CA THR A 23 10.97 -33.39 -23.47
C THR A 23 10.79 -32.28 -24.49
N MET A 24 11.73 -31.33 -24.51
CA MET A 24 11.86 -30.27 -25.51
C MET A 24 12.27 -30.85 -26.87
N HIS A 25 11.55 -30.47 -27.93
CA HIS A 25 12.08 -30.52 -29.30
C HIS A 25 12.20 -29.11 -29.85
N THR A 26 13.43 -28.75 -30.21
CA THR A 26 13.79 -27.51 -30.91
C THR A 26 13.39 -27.60 -32.39
N SER A 27 12.58 -26.66 -32.86
CA SER A 27 12.35 -26.42 -34.29
C SER A 27 12.42 -24.92 -34.56
N SER A 28 13.36 -24.54 -35.40
CA SER A 28 13.63 -23.23 -35.95
C SER A 28 12.66 -22.86 -37.08
N GLY A 29 12.19 -21.61 -37.10
CA GLY A 29 11.76 -20.94 -38.35
C GLY A 29 10.36 -20.33 -38.34
N ASP A 30 10.35 -18.99 -38.23
CA ASP A 30 9.42 -18.02 -38.85
C ASP A 30 7.93 -17.97 -38.41
N ASP A 31 7.65 -17.09 -37.43
CA ASP A 31 6.31 -16.53 -37.15
C ASP A 31 6.28 -15.03 -37.50
N GLU A 32 5.83 -14.68 -38.71
CA GLU A 32 5.47 -13.29 -39.10
C GLU A 32 3.97 -13.05 -38.79
N ALA A 33 3.67 -11.97 -38.07
CA ALA A 33 2.31 -11.59 -37.66
C ALA A 33 1.44 -11.09 -38.84
N SER A 34 0.12 -11.31 -38.73
CA SER A 34 -0.89 -11.02 -39.75
C SER A 34 -1.10 -9.51 -40.02
N LYS A 35 -1.19 -9.10 -41.29
CA LYS A 35 -1.40 -7.70 -41.74
C LYS A 35 -2.88 -7.37 -42.03
N ASP A 36 -3.28 -6.14 -41.71
CA ASP A 36 -4.63 -5.54 -41.85
C ASP A 36 -5.03 -5.28 -43.33
N PRO A 37 -6.27 -5.58 -43.81
CA PRO A 37 -6.64 -5.54 -45.23
C PRO A 37 -6.93 -4.16 -45.85
N ARG A 38 -6.50 -3.04 -45.27
CA ARG A 38 -6.83 -1.68 -45.80
C ARG A 38 -5.70 -0.91 -46.48
N ILE A 39 -4.61 -1.58 -46.84
CA ILE A 39 -3.52 -0.97 -47.61
C ILE A 39 -3.36 -1.71 -48.93
N ILE A 40 -4.21 -1.37 -49.90
CA ILE A 40 -3.96 -1.63 -51.32
C ILE A 40 -4.29 -0.35 -52.09
N GLY A 41 -3.25 0.35 -52.53
CA GLY A 41 -3.37 1.49 -53.43
C GLY A 41 -2.21 2.46 -53.29
N ASP A 42 -1.26 2.41 -54.24
CA ASP A 42 -0.24 3.41 -54.46
C ASP A 42 -0.87 4.81 -54.57
N GLN A 43 -0.58 5.69 -53.61
CA GLN A 43 -0.64 7.15 -53.76
C GLN A 43 0.17 7.84 -52.65
N ASP A 44 1.27 8.48 -53.04
CA ASP A 44 2.04 9.41 -52.22
C ASP A 44 1.15 10.56 -51.72
N PHE A 45 1.05 10.73 -50.39
CA PHE A 45 0.56 11.96 -49.77
C PHE A 45 1.53 12.40 -48.68
N SER A 46 2.52 13.21 -49.06
CA SER A 46 3.21 14.10 -48.12
C SER A 46 2.27 15.27 -47.78
N GLN A 47 1.58 15.22 -46.65
CA GLN A 47 0.98 16.42 -46.07
C GLN A 47 2.07 17.23 -45.35
N GLN A 48 2.45 18.36 -45.95
CA GLN A 48 3.28 19.38 -45.31
C GLN A 48 2.41 20.15 -44.30
N TYR A 49 2.74 20.03 -43.01
CA TYR A 49 2.18 20.87 -41.96
C TYR A 49 2.78 22.28 -42.03
N THR A 50 1.96 23.30 -41.84
CA THR A 50 2.40 24.70 -41.84
C THR A 50 2.41 25.28 -40.42
N GLU A 51 3.21 26.33 -40.21
CA GLU A 51 3.45 26.96 -38.90
C GLU A 51 2.16 27.47 -38.21
N ASN A 52 1.09 27.71 -38.97
CA ASN A 52 -0.20 28.18 -38.48
C ASN A 52 -1.07 27.07 -37.83
N ASP A 53 -0.74 25.79 -37.98
CA ASP A 53 -1.46 24.69 -37.30
C ASP A 53 -1.07 24.59 -35.81
N PHE A 54 -0.01 25.29 -35.39
CA PHE A 54 0.51 25.29 -34.02
C PHE A 54 -0.04 26.41 -33.11
N GLU A 55 -0.89 27.31 -33.62
CA GLU A 55 -1.42 28.44 -32.84
C GLU A 55 -2.74 28.12 -32.12
N GLY A 56 -3.52 27.14 -32.59
CA GLY A 56 -4.76 26.72 -31.94
C GLY A 56 -4.59 25.89 -30.66
N HIS A 57 -3.46 25.19 -30.51
CA HIS A 57 -3.22 24.25 -29.41
C HIS A 57 -2.52 24.84 -28.18
N ARG A 58 -2.13 26.13 -28.22
CA ARG A 58 -1.42 26.79 -27.10
C ARG A 58 -2.33 27.52 -26.10
N ALA A 59 -3.63 27.64 -26.37
CA ALA A 59 -4.54 28.44 -25.53
C ALA A 59 -5.12 27.71 -24.31
N HIS A 60 -5.02 26.38 -24.22
CA HIS A 60 -5.70 25.59 -23.15
C HIS A 60 -4.89 24.43 -22.57
N SER A 61 -3.58 24.58 -22.39
CA SER A 61 -2.78 23.61 -21.62
C SER A 61 -2.23 24.24 -20.34
N VAL A 62 -2.84 23.87 -19.21
CA VAL A 62 -2.26 24.05 -17.88
C VAL A 62 -1.03 23.14 -17.80
N TYR A 63 0.14 23.73 -17.60
CA TYR A 63 1.43 23.05 -17.64
C TYR A 63 1.60 22.16 -16.40
N VAL A 64 1.62 20.84 -16.60
CA VAL A 64 2.06 19.85 -15.60
C VAL A 64 3.55 19.59 -15.84
N GLY A 65 4.39 19.99 -14.89
CA GLY A 65 5.84 19.81 -14.97
C GLY A 65 6.26 18.37 -14.69
N VAL A 66 6.53 17.60 -15.74
CA VAL A 66 7.28 16.34 -15.66
C VAL A 66 8.58 16.52 -16.44
N HIS A 67 9.71 16.60 -15.74
CA HIS A 67 11.03 16.62 -16.38
C HIS A 67 11.42 15.20 -16.78
N VAL A 68 11.57 14.96 -18.08
CA VAL A 68 12.22 13.76 -18.62
C VAL A 68 13.70 14.08 -18.82
N PRO A 69 14.66 13.29 -18.29
CA PRO A 69 16.08 13.59 -18.48
C PRO A 69 16.52 13.25 -19.90
N GLY A 70 16.64 14.27 -20.75
CA GLY A 70 17.28 14.17 -22.06
C GLY A 70 18.79 14.22 -21.92
N GLY A 71 19.45 13.07 -22.06
CA GLY A 71 20.91 13.00 -22.11
C GLY A 71 21.46 13.76 -23.32
N ARG A 72 22.45 14.64 -23.10
CA ARG A 72 23.43 15.03 -24.12
C ARG A 72 24.67 15.65 -23.49
N ARG A 73 25.80 15.09 -23.90
CA ARG A 73 27.19 15.49 -23.68
C ARG A 73 27.38 17.00 -23.87
N HIS A 74 28.12 17.64 -22.96
CA HIS A 74 29.00 18.74 -23.36
C HIS A 74 30.24 18.87 -22.48
N SER A 75 31.38 18.56 -23.11
CA SER A 75 32.68 19.12 -22.78
C SER A 75 32.61 20.64 -22.89
N GLN A 76 33.06 21.37 -21.86
CA GLN A 76 33.61 22.72 -22.04
C GLN A 76 34.59 23.12 -20.93
N ARG A 77 35.79 23.48 -21.40
CA ARG A 77 36.94 23.99 -20.66
C ARG A 77 36.62 25.33 -19.98
N ARG A 78 36.93 25.43 -18.70
CA ARG A 78 36.98 26.69 -17.94
C ARG A 78 38.02 27.65 -18.52
N ARG A 79 37.61 28.90 -18.82
CA ARG A 79 38.50 30.06 -18.86
C ARG A 79 38.04 31.07 -17.81
N LYS A 80 38.95 31.38 -16.89
CA LYS A 80 38.84 32.47 -15.91
C LYS A 80 39.06 33.81 -16.63
N HIS A 81 38.19 34.79 -16.37
CA HIS A 81 38.52 36.20 -16.59
C HIS A 81 38.17 37.03 -15.34
N HIS A 82 39.14 37.86 -14.96
CA HIS A 82 39.08 38.88 -13.91
C HIS A 82 38.68 40.24 -14.51
N HIS A 83 38.22 41.14 -13.61
CA HIS A 83 37.89 42.58 -13.75
C HIS A 83 36.46 42.92 -14.18
N GLY A 84 35.78 43.91 -13.59
CA GLY A 84 36.22 44.95 -12.66
C GLY A 84 35.03 45.64 -11.98
N LYS A 85 35.33 46.36 -10.89
CA LYS A 85 34.38 47.17 -10.09
C LYS A 85 33.79 48.31 -10.91
N SER A 86 32.46 48.46 -10.85
CA SER A 86 31.77 49.74 -11.05
C SER A 86 30.69 49.88 -9.99
N ASP A 87 30.82 50.92 -9.16
CA ASP A 87 29.85 51.33 -8.15
C ASP A 87 28.53 51.76 -8.81
N SER A 88 27.43 51.16 -8.37
CA SER A 88 26.06 51.60 -8.66
C SER A 88 25.19 51.20 -7.48
N SER A 89 24.94 52.18 -6.62
CA SER A 89 23.99 52.12 -5.50
C SER A 89 22.55 51.91 -6.00
N GLY A 90 21.91 50.81 -5.58
CA GLY A 90 20.50 50.55 -5.85
C GLY A 90 20.01 49.23 -5.24
N ASP A 91 19.16 49.36 -4.21
CA ASP A 91 18.15 48.42 -3.69
C ASP A 91 18.61 46.99 -3.33
N GLU A 92 18.87 46.75 -2.03
CA GLU A 92 19.06 45.41 -1.47
C GLU A 92 17.73 44.62 -1.48
N ARG A 93 17.42 43.98 -2.61
CA ARG A 93 16.51 42.83 -2.61
C ARG A 93 17.35 41.59 -2.34
N GLN A 94 17.24 41.06 -1.13
CA GLN A 94 17.78 39.75 -0.79
C GLN A 94 17.25 38.71 -1.80
N PRO A 95 18.10 37.88 -2.42
CA PRO A 95 17.60 36.74 -3.18
C PRO A 95 16.89 35.81 -2.21
N GLU A 96 15.59 35.57 -2.43
CA GLU A 96 14.84 34.52 -1.75
C GLU A 96 15.59 33.20 -1.96
N VAL A 97 16.19 32.70 -0.89
CA VAL A 97 16.73 31.34 -0.85
C VAL A 97 15.50 30.42 -0.97
N GLU A 98 15.29 29.84 -2.15
CA GLU A 98 14.34 28.73 -2.35
C GLU A 98 14.68 27.65 -1.31
N ARG A 99 13.87 27.60 -0.25
CA ARG A 99 13.96 26.52 0.72
C ARG A 99 13.56 25.24 -0.03
N PRO A 100 14.35 24.16 0.04
CA PRO A 100 13.96 22.91 -0.60
C PRO A 100 12.61 22.45 -0.03
N VAL A 101 11.63 22.23 -0.92
CA VAL A 101 10.31 21.73 -0.53
C VAL A 101 10.49 20.30 -0.03
N THR A 102 10.18 20.08 1.24
CA THR A 102 10.24 18.74 1.84
C THR A 102 9.20 17.83 1.16
N PRO A 103 9.61 16.65 0.62
CA PRO A 103 8.69 15.70 -0.01
C PRO A 103 7.52 15.30 0.89
N PRO A 104 6.32 15.01 0.35
CA PRO A 104 5.15 14.59 1.12
C PRO A 104 5.41 13.43 2.08
N ALA A 105 6.08 12.38 1.62
CA ALA A 105 6.44 11.22 2.45
C ALA A 105 7.29 11.59 3.67
N GLN A 106 8.24 12.52 3.53
CA GLN A 106 9.06 13.00 4.64
C GLN A 106 8.24 13.83 5.65
N ARG A 107 7.28 14.64 5.16
CA ARG A 107 6.35 15.39 6.04
C ARG A 107 5.44 14.45 6.82
N VAL A 108 4.92 13.39 6.18
CA VAL A 108 4.12 12.36 6.84
C VAL A 108 4.96 11.62 7.89
N GLN A 109 6.20 11.27 7.57
CA GLN A 109 7.09 10.62 8.54
C GLN A 109 7.31 11.48 9.78
N PHE A 110 7.49 12.80 9.63
CA PHE A 110 7.60 13.71 10.77
C PHE A 110 6.35 13.64 11.67
N ILE A 111 5.16 13.65 11.07
CA ILE A 111 3.88 13.52 11.78
C ILE A 111 3.76 12.15 12.49
N LEU A 112 4.24 11.09 11.86
CA LEU A 112 4.23 9.74 12.43
C LEU A 112 5.40 9.47 13.40
N GLY A 113 6.47 10.27 13.35
CA GLY A 113 7.73 10.02 14.04
C GLY A 113 7.98 10.89 15.26
N GLU A 114 7.46 12.12 15.30
CA GLU A 114 7.72 13.05 16.42
C GLU A 114 6.86 12.82 17.66
N ASP A 115 5.70 12.16 17.55
CA ASP A 115 4.74 12.02 18.66
C ASP A 115 4.40 10.55 18.99
N ALA A 116 5.35 9.62 18.80
CA ALA A 116 5.10 8.19 19.04
C ALA A 116 4.78 7.81 20.51
N ASP A 117 4.84 8.76 21.45
CA ASP A 117 4.78 8.48 22.90
C ASP A 117 3.80 9.37 23.71
N ASP A 118 2.82 10.03 23.07
CA ASP A 118 1.81 10.78 23.84
C ASP A 118 0.73 9.87 24.47
N GLY A 119 0.63 8.60 24.04
CA GLY A 119 -0.34 7.62 24.56
C GLY A 119 -1.82 7.95 24.35
N THR A 120 -2.16 9.17 23.91
CA THR A 120 -3.53 9.67 23.75
C THR A 120 -4.16 9.33 22.39
N HIS A 121 -3.35 9.24 21.33
CA HIS A 121 -3.83 9.08 19.95
C HIS A 121 -3.31 7.77 19.32
N VAL A 122 -3.76 6.64 19.86
CA VAL A 122 -3.52 5.31 19.28
C VAL A 122 -4.40 5.15 18.04
N SER A 123 -3.85 4.60 16.95
CA SER A 123 -4.63 4.29 15.76
C SER A 123 -5.44 3.01 15.95
N HIS A 124 -6.69 3.04 15.51
CA HIS A 124 -7.60 1.90 15.53
C HIS A 124 -7.98 1.49 14.12
N PRO A 125 -8.27 0.20 13.87
CA PRO A 125 -8.90 -0.22 12.62
C PRO A 125 -10.17 0.60 12.37
N LEU A 126 -10.41 0.99 11.12
CA LEU A 126 -11.57 1.80 10.76
C LEU A 126 -12.62 0.99 10.02
N PHE A 127 -13.87 1.23 10.40
CA PHE A 127 -15.06 0.94 9.60
C PHE A 127 -15.57 2.27 9.04
N SER A 128 -15.57 2.43 7.72
CA SER A 128 -16.08 3.65 7.09
C SER A 128 -17.46 3.41 6.51
N GLU A 129 -18.40 4.28 6.83
CA GLU A 129 -19.77 4.24 6.33
C GLU A 129 -20.07 5.51 5.53
N TYR A 130 -20.65 5.35 4.35
CA TYR A 130 -20.97 6.44 3.44
C TYR A 130 -22.48 6.57 3.26
N LEU A 131 -22.99 7.74 3.64
CA LEU A 131 -24.41 8.06 3.56
C LEU A 131 -24.65 9.28 2.66
N THR A 132 -25.74 9.20 1.90
CA THR A 132 -26.22 10.28 1.04
C THR A 132 -27.51 10.88 1.55
N LEU A 133 -27.64 12.21 1.48
CA LEU A 133 -28.89 12.88 1.81
C LEU A 133 -29.84 12.75 0.62
N VAL A 134 -30.95 12.03 0.81
CA VAL A 134 -31.94 11.79 -0.24
C VAL A 134 -33.27 12.41 0.15
N LYS A 135 -33.88 13.14 -0.79
CA LYS A 135 -35.25 13.65 -0.67
C LYS A 135 -36.21 12.66 -1.33
N GLU A 136 -37.01 11.97 -0.54
CA GLU A 136 -38.00 10.98 -1.02
C GLU A 136 -39.42 11.49 -0.69
N GLY A 137 -40.04 12.18 -1.66
CA GLY A 137 -41.29 12.90 -1.43
C GLY A 137 -41.05 14.18 -0.60
N ASP A 138 -41.76 14.30 0.53
CA ASP A 138 -41.61 15.42 1.48
C ASP A 138 -40.62 15.12 2.62
N GLU A 139 -40.14 13.87 2.74
CA GLU A 139 -39.17 13.48 3.76
C GLU A 139 -37.74 13.55 3.22
N ILE A 140 -36.85 14.09 4.05
CA ILE A 140 -35.40 14.12 3.82
C ILE A 140 -34.78 13.16 4.83
N GLU A 141 -34.08 12.14 4.34
CA GLU A 141 -33.40 11.14 5.16
C GLU A 141 -31.99 10.85 4.63
N TRP A 142 -31.09 10.46 5.52
CA TRP A 142 -29.78 9.94 5.14
C TRP A 142 -29.92 8.47 4.76
N LYS A 143 -29.41 8.08 3.60
CA LYS A 143 -29.41 6.69 3.13
C LYS A 143 -27.99 6.17 2.99
N GLU A 144 -27.72 5.05 3.63
CA GLU A 144 -26.47 4.31 3.45
C GLU A 144 -26.34 3.85 1.98
N THR A 145 -25.21 4.17 1.35
CA THR A 145 -24.95 3.89 -0.08
C THR A 145 -23.70 3.07 -0.31
N ALA A 146 -22.69 3.17 0.56
CA ALA A 146 -21.49 2.34 0.49
C ALA A 146 -20.84 2.19 1.87
N ARG A 147 -19.97 1.20 2.02
CA ARG A 147 -19.17 1.00 3.24
C ARG A 147 -17.82 0.35 2.94
N TRP A 148 -16.86 0.55 3.84
CA TRP A 148 -15.50 0.01 3.72
C TRP A 148 -15.08 -0.74 4.98
N ILE A 149 -14.56 -1.95 4.75
CA ILE A 149 -13.66 -2.66 5.67
C ILE A 149 -12.44 -3.06 4.84
N LYS A 150 -11.49 -2.12 4.69
CA LYS A 150 -10.41 -2.14 3.68
C LYS A 150 -10.88 -2.09 2.22
N PHE A 151 -11.89 -2.88 1.87
CA PHE A 151 -12.50 -2.97 0.55
C PHE A 151 -13.90 -2.34 0.55
N GLU A 152 -14.31 -1.84 -0.61
CA GLU A 152 -15.58 -1.15 -0.85
C GLU A 152 -16.70 -2.17 -1.09
N GLU A 153 -17.85 -1.95 -0.46
CA GLU A 153 -19.13 -2.58 -0.79
C GLU A 153 -20.17 -1.48 -1.03
N ASP A 154 -20.88 -1.54 -2.16
CA ASP A 154 -21.91 -0.56 -2.55
C ASP A 154 -23.30 -1.18 -2.40
N VAL A 155 -24.31 -0.34 -2.17
CA VAL A 155 -25.70 -0.72 -2.35
C VAL A 155 -26.03 -0.78 -3.85
N GLU A 156 -26.40 -1.95 -4.35
CA GLU A 156 -26.73 -2.16 -5.76
C GLU A 156 -28.03 -1.45 -6.18
N GLU A 157 -28.15 -1.18 -7.48
CA GLU A 157 -29.32 -0.53 -8.09
C GLU A 157 -30.62 -1.27 -7.72
N GLY A 158 -31.55 -0.56 -7.10
CA GLY A 158 -32.76 -1.13 -6.50
C GLY A 158 -32.72 -1.32 -4.97
N GLY A 159 -31.59 -1.00 -4.31
CA GLY A 159 -31.54 -0.73 -2.87
C GLY A 159 -31.75 -1.94 -1.97
N ASN A 160 -31.61 -3.17 -2.49
CA ASN A 160 -31.94 -4.39 -1.74
C ASN A 160 -30.74 -5.29 -1.43
N ARG A 161 -29.56 -5.00 -1.98
CA ARG A 161 -28.41 -5.90 -1.92
C ARG A 161 -27.09 -5.13 -1.89
N TRP A 162 -26.16 -5.62 -1.06
CA TRP A 162 -24.76 -5.22 -1.08
C TRP A 162 -24.04 -5.90 -2.24
N SER A 163 -23.16 -5.15 -2.91
CA SER A 163 -22.21 -5.70 -3.86
C SER A 163 -21.22 -6.65 -3.19
N LYS A 164 -20.42 -7.35 -4.00
CA LYS A 164 -19.25 -8.06 -3.48
C LYS A 164 -18.17 -7.04 -3.08
N PRO A 165 -17.38 -7.31 -2.04
CA PRO A 165 -16.24 -6.46 -1.69
C PRO A 165 -15.28 -6.36 -2.87
N HIS A 166 -14.83 -5.15 -3.17
CA HIS A 166 -13.93 -4.86 -4.28
C HIS A 166 -12.92 -3.76 -3.93
N VAL A 167 -11.84 -3.66 -4.70
CA VAL A 167 -10.85 -2.60 -4.53
C VAL A 167 -11.46 -1.29 -5.04
N ALA A 168 -11.45 -0.26 -4.20
CA ALA A 168 -11.99 1.05 -4.55
C ALA A 168 -11.14 1.69 -5.65
N THR A 169 -11.77 2.06 -6.76
CA THR A 169 -11.19 2.91 -7.80
C THR A 169 -11.79 4.30 -7.72
N LEU A 170 -10.93 5.33 -7.70
CA LEU A 170 -11.32 6.73 -7.56
C LEU A 170 -11.00 7.53 -8.81
N SER A 171 -11.80 8.56 -9.06
CA SER A 171 -11.41 9.58 -10.02
C SER A 171 -10.28 10.45 -9.44
N LEU A 172 -9.26 10.75 -10.22
CA LEU A 172 -8.20 11.69 -9.79
C LEU A 172 -8.77 13.09 -9.52
N HIS A 173 -9.83 13.46 -10.23
CA HIS A 173 -10.54 14.72 -10.06
C HIS A 173 -11.13 14.86 -8.65
N SER A 174 -11.83 13.82 -8.16
CA SER A 174 -12.43 13.86 -6.81
C SER A 174 -11.41 13.93 -5.69
N LEU A 175 -10.21 13.35 -5.88
CA LEU A 175 -9.10 13.52 -4.92
C LEU A 175 -8.60 14.97 -4.85
N PHE A 176 -8.47 15.66 -6.00
CA PHE A 176 -8.08 17.08 -6.00
C PHE A 176 -9.16 18.00 -5.44
N GLU A 177 -10.43 17.72 -5.73
CA GLU A 177 -11.54 18.44 -5.12
C GLU A 177 -11.57 18.23 -3.61
N LEU A 178 -11.42 16.98 -3.14
CA LEU A 178 -11.33 16.66 -1.71
C LEU A 178 -10.17 17.40 -1.03
N ARG A 179 -8.99 17.41 -1.65
CA ARG A 179 -7.83 18.18 -1.17
C ARG A 179 -8.16 19.66 -1.02
N THR A 180 -8.85 20.24 -2.00
CA THR A 180 -9.29 21.64 -1.99
C THR A 180 -10.32 21.90 -0.89
N LEU A 181 -11.23 20.96 -0.64
CA LEU A 181 -12.23 21.03 0.42
C LEU A 181 -11.59 20.92 1.81
N LEU A 182 -10.56 20.11 2.02
CA LEU A 182 -9.84 20.09 3.30
C LEU A 182 -8.97 21.34 3.51
N LEU A 183 -8.47 21.93 2.43
CA LEU A 183 -7.69 23.17 2.48
C LEU A 183 -8.55 24.36 2.93
N ASN A 184 -9.76 24.47 2.37
CA ASN A 184 -10.65 25.63 2.54
C ASN A 184 -11.80 25.39 3.54
N GLY A 185 -12.16 24.14 3.80
CA GLY A 185 -13.27 23.73 4.65
C GLY A 185 -12.94 23.77 6.14
N SER A 186 -13.94 23.51 6.97
CA SER A 186 -13.76 23.45 8.42
C SER A 186 -13.03 22.16 8.82
N VAL A 187 -12.00 22.29 9.65
CA VAL A 187 -11.24 21.15 10.19
C VAL A 187 -11.25 21.30 11.70
N ILE A 188 -11.94 20.39 12.39
CA ILE A 188 -12.12 20.42 13.85
C ILE A 188 -11.53 19.13 14.41
N LEU A 189 -10.39 19.25 15.10
CA LEU A 189 -9.66 18.12 15.67
C LEU A 189 -9.86 18.08 17.18
N ASP A 190 -9.93 16.87 17.73
CA ASP A 190 -10.14 16.61 19.16
C ASP A 190 -11.38 17.30 19.74
N MET A 191 -12.50 17.22 19.00
CA MET A 191 -13.79 17.72 19.45
C MET A 191 -14.30 16.92 20.64
N GLU A 192 -14.69 17.61 21.71
CA GLU A 192 -15.30 17.02 22.91
C GLU A 192 -16.82 16.97 22.74
N ALA A 193 -17.33 15.87 22.17
CA ALA A 193 -18.77 15.67 22.01
C ALA A 193 -19.14 14.19 22.09
N ASN A 194 -20.33 13.89 22.63
CA ASN A 194 -20.82 12.54 22.84
C ASN A 194 -22.19 12.26 22.18
N SER A 195 -22.74 13.21 21.43
CA SER A 195 -23.99 13.08 20.70
C SER A 195 -23.92 13.80 19.35
N LEU A 196 -24.67 13.30 18.37
CA LEU A 196 -24.77 13.93 17.04
C LEU A 196 -25.37 15.35 17.14
N GLU A 197 -26.30 15.57 18.07
CA GLU A 197 -26.90 16.89 18.35
C GLU A 197 -25.85 17.93 18.75
N LEU A 198 -24.96 17.57 19.69
CA LEU A 198 -23.89 18.46 20.15
C LEU A 198 -22.85 18.69 19.04
N ILE A 199 -22.53 17.65 18.27
CA ILE A 199 -21.62 17.77 17.12
C ILE A 199 -22.20 18.72 16.08
N ALA A 200 -23.47 18.54 15.71
CA ALA A 200 -24.13 19.40 14.74
C ALA A 200 -24.15 20.86 15.19
N ASP A 201 -24.41 21.14 16.48
CA ASP A 201 -24.33 22.48 17.05
C ASP A 201 -22.92 23.07 16.96
N LEU A 202 -21.90 22.36 17.46
CA LEU A 202 -20.52 22.84 17.48
C LEU A 202 -19.94 23.04 16.08
N VAL A 203 -20.25 22.12 15.15
CA VAL A 203 -19.83 22.24 13.74
C VAL A 203 -20.48 23.46 13.09
N CYS A 204 -21.79 23.64 13.25
CA CYS A 204 -22.50 24.78 12.67
C CYS A 204 -21.99 26.10 13.25
N GLU A 205 -21.77 26.18 14.57
CA GLU A 205 -21.21 27.37 15.24
C GLU A 205 -19.80 27.68 14.74
N ASN A 206 -18.95 26.67 14.62
CA ASN A 206 -17.61 26.84 14.05
C ASN A 206 -17.66 27.39 12.63
N MET A 207 -18.52 26.82 11.77
CA MET A 207 -18.69 27.26 10.37
C MET A 207 -19.25 28.68 10.25
N VAL A 208 -20.18 29.08 11.13
CA VAL A 208 -20.68 30.46 11.19
C VAL A 208 -19.58 31.42 11.63
N ASN A 209 -18.81 31.06 12.67
CA ASN A 209 -17.69 31.88 13.15
C ASN A 209 -16.57 32.03 12.09
N ALA A 210 -16.32 30.98 11.32
CA ALA A 210 -15.39 30.98 10.18
C ALA A 210 -15.94 31.71 8.94
N ARG A 211 -17.20 32.18 8.97
CA ARG A 211 -17.92 32.81 7.85
C ARG A 211 -18.04 31.93 6.61
N THR A 212 -17.97 30.61 6.77
CA THR A 212 -18.24 29.65 5.70
C THR A 212 -19.73 29.35 5.59
N LEU A 213 -20.47 29.46 6.68
CA LEU A 213 -21.92 29.29 6.75
C LEU A 213 -22.61 30.60 7.16
N PRO A 214 -23.58 31.10 6.39
CA PRO A 214 -24.43 32.21 6.83
C PRO A 214 -25.23 31.86 8.09
N ALA A 215 -25.41 32.83 9.00
CA ALA A 215 -26.15 32.61 10.25
C ALA A 215 -27.60 32.16 10.00
N ASP A 216 -28.23 32.67 8.94
CA ASP A 216 -29.63 32.37 8.59
C ASP A 216 -29.83 30.91 8.12
N SER A 217 -28.77 30.25 7.63
CA SER A 217 -28.82 28.85 7.18
C SER A 217 -28.30 27.86 8.23
N ARG A 218 -27.79 28.34 9.38
CA ARG A 218 -27.30 27.51 10.51
C ARG A 218 -28.30 26.44 10.91
N ASP A 219 -29.53 26.86 11.24
CA ASP A 219 -30.55 25.95 11.76
C ASP A 219 -31.02 24.96 10.69
N LYS A 220 -30.98 25.34 9.40
CA LYS A 220 -31.30 24.44 8.29
C LYS A 220 -30.22 23.37 8.08
N VAL A 221 -28.94 23.74 8.20
CA VAL A 221 -27.83 22.77 8.15
C VAL A 221 -27.89 21.82 9.34
N LYS A 222 -28.13 22.35 10.55
CA LYS A 222 -28.31 21.53 11.75
C LYS A 222 -29.45 20.54 11.57
N ASP A 223 -30.61 20.99 11.10
CA ASP A 223 -31.76 20.12 10.84
C ASP A 223 -31.45 19.05 9.78
N ALA A 224 -30.70 19.38 8.73
CA ALA A 224 -30.24 18.42 7.72
C ALA A 224 -29.31 17.35 8.33
N LEU A 225 -28.37 17.73 9.20
CA LEU A 225 -27.46 16.80 9.88
C LEU A 225 -28.18 15.87 10.87
N LEU A 226 -29.29 16.31 11.46
CA LEU A 226 -30.07 15.55 12.43
C LEU A 226 -31.23 14.76 11.80
N ARG A 227 -31.33 14.73 10.46
CA ARG A 227 -32.27 13.85 9.78
C ARG A 227 -31.97 12.39 10.09
N ARG A 228 -32.99 11.55 10.05
CA ARG A 228 -32.88 10.13 10.35
C ARG A 228 -31.84 9.46 9.43
N HIS A 229 -31.02 8.59 10.01
CA HIS A 229 -30.06 7.77 9.30
C HIS A 229 -30.65 6.39 9.04
N ARG A 230 -30.80 6.05 7.75
CA ARG A 230 -31.43 4.83 7.29
C ARG A 230 -30.42 3.89 6.67
N HIS A 231 -30.29 2.74 7.32
CA HIS A 231 -29.33 1.71 6.97
C HIS A 231 -29.92 0.62 6.08
N GLN A 232 -29.06 -0.03 5.32
CA GLN A 232 -29.45 -1.06 4.35
C GLN A 232 -30.19 -2.24 5.02
N HIS A 233 -29.81 -2.59 6.25
CA HIS A 233 -30.46 -3.68 6.99
C HIS A 233 -31.92 -3.39 7.39
N GLU A 234 -32.33 -2.12 7.41
CA GLU A 234 -33.71 -1.71 7.72
C GLU A 234 -34.67 -1.92 6.53
N TYR A 235 -34.18 -1.83 5.29
CA TYR A 235 -34.99 -2.04 4.08
C TYR A 235 -35.56 -3.46 4.01
N ASN A 236 -34.78 -4.46 4.43
CA ASN A 236 -35.17 -5.87 4.41
C ASN A 236 -36.33 -6.22 5.37
N LYS A 237 -36.72 -5.31 6.27
CA LYS A 237 -37.87 -5.51 7.18
C LYS A 237 -39.17 -5.00 6.57
N LYS A 238 -39.16 -3.94 5.74
CA LYS A 238 -40.37 -3.39 5.10
C LYS A 238 -40.94 -4.31 4.00
N THR A 239 -40.08 -5.12 3.35
CA THR A 239 -40.51 -6.09 2.33
C THR A 239 -41.06 -7.39 2.91
N LYS A 240 -40.92 -7.63 4.22
CA LYS A 240 -41.62 -8.71 4.92
C LYS A 240 -43.02 -8.25 5.28
N LEU A 241 -43.95 -8.39 4.35
CA LEU A 241 -45.38 -8.42 4.68
C LEU A 241 -45.56 -9.38 5.87
N PRO A 242 -46.41 -9.07 6.86
CA PRO A 242 -46.76 -10.04 7.89
C PRO A 242 -47.22 -11.31 7.16
N ILE A 243 -46.68 -12.46 7.54
CA ILE A 243 -46.99 -13.75 6.93
C ILE A 243 -48.49 -14.00 7.14
N ILE A 244 -49.31 -13.53 6.20
CA ILE A 244 -50.68 -13.98 6.03
C ILE A 244 -50.52 -15.43 5.62
N ARG A 245 -50.92 -16.33 6.53
CA ARG A 245 -50.99 -17.77 6.26
C ARG A 245 -51.60 -17.97 4.88
N SER A 246 -50.81 -18.54 3.97
CA SER A 246 -51.25 -18.94 2.65
C SER A 246 -52.56 -19.72 2.77
N LEU A 247 -53.54 -19.38 1.93
CA LEU A 247 -54.86 -20.00 1.81
C LEU A 247 -54.81 -21.53 1.58
N ALA A 248 -53.62 -22.09 1.33
CA ALA A 248 -53.38 -23.53 1.22
C ALA A 248 -53.56 -24.32 2.53
N ASP A 249 -53.60 -23.67 3.70
CA ASP A 249 -53.82 -24.34 4.99
C ASP A 249 -55.28 -24.29 5.51
N ILE A 250 -56.22 -23.72 4.74
CA ILE A 250 -57.66 -23.65 5.09
C ILE A 250 -58.44 -24.92 4.69
N GLY A 251 -57.78 -25.93 4.11
CA GLY A 251 -58.43 -27.12 3.55
C GLY A 251 -58.44 -28.39 4.40
N ARG A 252 -57.77 -28.45 5.55
CA ARG A 252 -57.69 -29.69 6.34
C ARG A 252 -57.89 -29.41 7.82
N ASN A 253 -59.14 -29.55 8.26
CA ASN A 253 -59.53 -30.28 9.48
C ASN A 253 -61.02 -30.05 9.78
N HIS A 254 -61.88 -30.66 8.98
CA HIS A 254 -63.27 -30.95 9.36
C HIS A 254 -63.44 -32.47 9.41
N SER A 255 -63.32 -33.07 10.60
CA SER A 255 -64.13 -34.22 11.04
C SER A 255 -63.64 -34.76 12.39
N SER A 256 -64.39 -34.48 13.45
CA SER A 256 -65.00 -35.55 14.26
C SER A 256 -65.73 -34.93 15.45
N SER A 257 -67.01 -35.26 15.53
CA SER A 257 -67.92 -34.84 16.58
C SER A 257 -67.68 -35.59 17.89
N LYS A 258 -67.88 -34.88 19.01
CA LYS A 258 -68.45 -35.33 20.28
C LYS A 258 -67.81 -36.56 20.97
N LYS A 259 -67.26 -36.35 22.17
CA LYS A 259 -67.89 -36.72 23.46
C LYS A 259 -66.96 -36.49 24.67
N LYS A 260 -67.52 -35.79 25.66
CA LYS A 260 -67.47 -36.02 27.12
C LYS A 260 -66.20 -36.63 27.77
N ALA A 261 -65.72 -35.87 28.76
CA ALA A 261 -65.54 -36.26 30.17
C ALA A 261 -64.11 -36.34 30.74
N LYS A 262 -63.96 -35.57 31.83
CA LYS A 262 -63.38 -35.89 33.15
C LYS A 262 -61.89 -36.25 33.26
N LYS A 263 -61.26 -35.51 34.19
CA LYS A 263 -60.29 -35.96 35.24
C LYS A 263 -58.95 -36.46 34.70
N LEU A 264 -57.83 -36.48 35.42
CA LEU A 264 -57.34 -36.02 36.72
C LEU A 264 -55.85 -36.41 36.69
N ARG A 265 -54.97 -35.51 37.13
CA ARG A 265 -53.66 -35.72 37.79
C ARG A 265 -52.70 -36.86 37.34
N LYS A 266 -51.43 -36.41 37.34
CA LYS A 266 -50.23 -36.98 37.99
C LYS A 266 -49.38 -38.01 37.25
N ASN A 267 -48.14 -37.54 37.07
CA ASN A 267 -46.87 -38.16 37.43
C ASN A 267 -46.43 -39.46 36.73
N ASN A 268 -45.25 -39.29 36.12
CA ASN A 268 -43.97 -39.94 36.42
C ASN A 268 -43.42 -40.91 35.38
N LYS A 269 -42.12 -40.68 35.16
CA LYS A 269 -41.02 -41.61 34.87
C LYS A 269 -40.81 -42.05 33.42
N MET A 270 -39.64 -41.64 32.96
CA MET A 270 -38.80 -42.20 31.90
C MET A 270 -38.69 -43.73 31.98
N PRO A 271 -38.30 -44.34 30.85
CA PRO A 271 -37.06 -45.10 30.87
C PRO A 271 -36.10 -44.74 29.71
N VAL A 272 -34.82 -44.90 30.04
CA VAL A 272 -33.61 -44.92 29.20
C VAL A 272 -33.56 -46.25 28.42
N ILE A 273 -33.07 -46.28 27.17
CA ILE A 273 -32.12 -47.28 26.58
C ILE A 273 -31.61 -46.77 25.19
N THR A 274 -30.28 -46.61 25.14
CA THR A 274 -29.21 -46.81 24.11
C THR A 274 -29.36 -46.60 22.59
N GLU A 275 -28.28 -45.97 22.08
CA GLU A 275 -27.45 -46.26 20.89
C GLU A 275 -27.86 -45.85 19.46
N ASP A 276 -26.93 -45.08 18.89
CA ASP A 276 -26.45 -45.00 17.51
C ASP A 276 -27.38 -44.60 16.37
N MET A 277 -27.30 -43.32 16.00
CA MET A 277 -27.13 -42.93 14.59
C MET A 277 -26.40 -41.57 14.49
N ILE A 278 -25.22 -41.61 13.88
CA ILE A 278 -24.38 -40.49 13.45
C ILE A 278 -25.21 -39.52 12.59
N LYS A 279 -25.27 -38.24 12.99
CA LYS A 279 -25.81 -37.14 12.15
C LYS A 279 -24.95 -35.88 12.27
N SER A 280 -24.65 -35.33 11.10
CA SER A 280 -23.83 -34.15 10.80
C SER A 280 -24.25 -32.87 11.57
N PRO A 281 -23.32 -31.92 11.79
CA PRO A 281 -23.55 -30.73 12.60
C PRO A 281 -24.20 -29.62 11.77
N SER A 282 -25.52 -29.66 11.62
CA SER A 282 -26.27 -28.54 11.03
C SER A 282 -27.69 -28.47 11.56
N SER A 283 -27.83 -28.20 12.87
CA SER A 283 -29.08 -27.67 13.46
C SER A 283 -28.92 -27.41 14.97
N GLN A 284 -28.14 -26.37 15.33
CA GLN A 284 -28.28 -25.71 16.62
C GLN A 284 -28.38 -24.20 16.41
N SER A 285 -29.60 -23.67 16.53
CA SER A 285 -29.93 -22.43 17.25
C SER A 285 -31.32 -21.90 16.86
N MET A 286 -32.38 -22.65 17.17
CA MET A 286 -33.67 -22.02 17.48
C MET A 286 -33.71 -21.80 18.99
N GLN A 287 -33.10 -20.71 19.46
CA GLN A 287 -33.39 -20.20 20.80
C GLN A 287 -34.64 -19.32 20.73
N ARG A 288 -35.69 -19.80 21.42
CA ARG A 288 -36.86 -19.03 21.81
C ARG A 288 -36.41 -17.82 22.64
N ASN A 289 -36.66 -16.61 22.15
CA ASN A 289 -36.70 -15.44 23.04
C ASN A 289 -38.14 -14.97 23.20
N SER A 290 -38.50 -14.90 24.48
CA SER A 290 -39.75 -14.46 25.07
C SER A 290 -40.10 -13.03 24.65
N SER A 291 -41.37 -12.81 24.32
CA SER A 291 -41.98 -11.49 24.19
C SER A 291 -42.03 -10.80 25.55
N GLY A 292 -41.30 -9.68 25.68
CA GLY A 292 -41.38 -8.72 26.78
C GLY A 292 -41.34 -7.31 26.19
N ASN A 293 -42.20 -6.44 26.70
CA ASN A 293 -42.59 -5.13 26.19
C ASN A 293 -41.46 -4.07 26.05
N ASP A 294 -41.70 -3.14 25.11
CA ASP A 294 -41.35 -1.70 25.09
C ASP A 294 -40.01 -1.17 24.52
N LEU A 295 -40.16 -0.39 23.43
CA LEU A 295 -39.46 0.86 23.06
C LEU A 295 -37.93 0.83 22.78
N SER A 296 -37.51 0.29 21.62
CA SER A 296 -36.36 0.75 20.82
C SER A 296 -36.08 -0.22 19.65
N ASP A 297 -36.75 -0.08 18.51
CA ASP A 297 -36.65 -1.08 17.42
C ASP A 297 -35.54 -0.79 16.38
N HIS A 298 -34.56 0.05 16.73
CA HIS A 298 -33.29 0.20 15.99
C HIS A 298 -32.34 -0.94 16.35
N ARG A 299 -32.67 -2.16 15.91
CA ARG A 299 -31.84 -3.33 16.19
C ARG A 299 -30.65 -3.37 15.22
N ALA A 300 -29.52 -2.82 15.67
CA ALA A 300 -28.26 -2.76 14.94
C ALA A 300 -27.81 -4.10 14.32
N ASN A 301 -27.04 -4.04 13.24
CA ASN A 301 -26.69 -5.19 12.39
C ASN A 301 -25.61 -6.12 13.02
N MET A 302 -26.01 -6.92 14.01
CA MET A 302 -25.10 -7.80 14.75
C MET A 302 -24.40 -8.88 13.91
N ASN A 303 -24.98 -9.25 12.77
CA ASN A 303 -24.38 -10.24 11.87
C ASN A 303 -23.15 -9.66 11.15
N PHE A 304 -23.24 -8.40 10.75
CA PHE A 304 -22.13 -7.70 10.10
C PHE A 304 -21.05 -7.29 11.09
N MET A 305 -21.41 -6.93 12.33
CA MET A 305 -20.45 -6.59 13.40
C MET A 305 -19.35 -7.65 13.58
N ARG A 306 -19.66 -8.93 13.36
CA ARG A 306 -18.66 -10.03 13.42
C ARG A 306 -17.54 -9.94 12.38
N LYS A 307 -17.72 -9.18 11.30
CA LYS A 307 -16.70 -8.95 10.27
C LYS A 307 -15.76 -7.79 10.62
N ILE A 308 -16.15 -6.95 11.57
CA ILE A 308 -15.40 -5.77 11.96
C ILE A 308 -14.31 -6.20 12.97
N PRO A 309 -13.06 -5.73 12.81
CA PRO A 309 -12.00 -6.02 13.77
C PRO A 309 -12.35 -5.56 15.19
N PRO A 310 -11.95 -6.30 16.23
CA PRO A 310 -12.16 -5.88 17.61
C PRO A 310 -11.42 -4.56 17.90
N GLY A 311 -12.06 -3.65 18.60
CA GLY A 311 -11.49 -2.33 18.91
C GLY A 311 -11.46 -1.36 17.73
N ALA A 312 -12.19 -1.66 16.65
CA ALA A 312 -12.38 -0.73 15.54
C ALA A 312 -13.22 0.48 15.96
N GLU A 313 -12.98 1.60 15.29
CA GLU A 313 -13.76 2.83 15.40
C GLU A 313 -14.40 3.14 14.03
N ALA A 314 -15.43 3.98 14.04
CA ALA A 314 -16.20 4.34 12.84
C ALA A 314 -15.75 5.69 12.27
N SER A 315 -15.76 5.77 10.94
CA SER A 315 -15.66 7.01 10.16
C SER A 315 -16.95 7.20 9.37
N ASN A 316 -17.74 8.22 9.68
CA ASN A 316 -19.01 8.49 9.00
C ASN A 316 -18.82 9.59 7.94
N ILE A 317 -19.11 9.27 6.68
CA ILE A 317 -19.00 10.19 5.55
C ILE A 317 -20.42 10.56 5.11
N LEU A 318 -20.81 11.81 5.36
CA LEU A 318 -22.14 12.36 5.12
C LEU A 318 -22.09 13.34 3.95
N VAL A 319 -22.68 12.97 2.82
CA VAL A 319 -22.66 13.79 1.60
C VAL A 319 -24.07 14.08 1.10
N GLY A 320 -24.39 15.33 0.80
CA GLY A 320 -25.76 15.68 0.42
C GLY A 320 -25.88 16.97 -0.36
N GLU A 321 -27.01 17.12 -1.04
CA GLU A 321 -27.42 18.38 -1.63
C GLU A 321 -28.56 19.01 -0.82
N VAL A 322 -28.51 20.33 -0.72
CA VAL A 322 -29.51 21.14 -0.07
C VAL A 322 -29.77 22.39 -0.92
N ASP A 323 -31.04 22.77 -1.04
CA ASP A 323 -31.49 23.86 -1.91
C ASP A 323 -31.19 25.26 -1.37
N PHE A 324 -30.88 25.38 -0.08
CA PHE A 324 -30.64 26.64 0.61
C PHE A 324 -29.15 27.04 0.70
N LEU A 325 -28.22 26.20 0.24
CA LEU A 325 -26.80 26.57 0.16
C LEU A 325 -26.44 27.06 -1.25
N GLU A 326 -25.71 28.17 -1.34
CA GLU A 326 -25.19 28.69 -2.62
C GLU A 326 -23.81 28.12 -2.98
N LYS A 327 -23.07 27.63 -1.98
CA LYS A 327 -21.70 27.13 -2.12
C LYS A 327 -21.55 25.80 -1.36
N PRO A 328 -20.63 24.91 -1.80
CA PRO A 328 -20.30 23.71 -1.04
C PRO A 328 -19.74 24.05 0.34
N LEU A 329 -20.17 23.29 1.33
CA LEU A 329 -19.79 23.37 2.73
C LEU A 329 -19.17 22.02 3.10
N ALA A 330 -17.90 22.04 3.48
CA ALA A 330 -17.17 20.85 3.90
C ALA A 330 -16.67 21.00 5.35
N GLY A 331 -16.73 19.89 6.08
CA GLY A 331 -16.24 19.76 7.45
C GLY A 331 -15.56 18.42 7.68
N PHE A 332 -14.33 18.42 8.18
CA PHE A 332 -13.66 17.25 8.72
C PHE A 332 -13.59 17.34 10.24
N ILE A 333 -14.12 16.34 10.93
CA ILE A 333 -14.21 16.29 12.38
C ILE A 333 -13.49 15.03 12.89
N ARG A 334 -12.59 15.21 13.85
CA ARG A 334 -12.08 14.14 14.71
C ARG A 334 -12.55 14.38 16.14
N LEU A 335 -13.21 13.40 16.74
CA LEU A 335 -13.58 13.43 18.15
C LEU A 335 -12.38 13.10 19.05
N LYS A 336 -12.34 13.73 20.21
CA LYS A 336 -11.34 13.43 21.25
C LYS A 336 -11.52 12.03 21.82
N ASP A 337 -12.76 11.66 22.13
CA ASP A 337 -13.16 10.33 22.57
C ASP A 337 -14.18 9.77 21.58
N ALA A 338 -13.97 8.55 21.09
CA ALA A 338 -14.93 7.92 20.19
C ALA A 338 -16.23 7.58 20.94
N ALA A 339 -17.38 7.83 20.31
CA ALA A 339 -18.69 7.70 20.96
C ALA A 339 -19.70 6.96 20.06
N ILE A 340 -20.56 6.15 20.67
CA ILE A 340 -21.67 5.49 19.95
C ILE A 340 -22.83 6.47 19.83
N MET A 341 -23.18 6.85 18.59
CA MET A 341 -24.14 7.92 18.31
C MET A 341 -25.46 7.39 17.73
N GLY A 342 -26.24 6.68 18.54
CA GLY A 342 -27.61 6.30 18.18
C GLY A 342 -27.71 5.55 16.84
N ASP A 343 -28.44 6.12 15.89
CA ASP A 343 -28.67 5.58 14.54
C ASP A 343 -27.64 6.06 13.50
N LEU A 344 -26.59 6.81 13.85
CA LEU A 344 -25.62 7.33 12.86
C LEU A 344 -24.89 6.23 12.07
N THR A 345 -24.63 5.08 12.69
CA THR A 345 -23.86 3.96 12.12
C THR A 345 -24.68 2.68 12.14
N GLU A 346 -24.58 1.83 11.10
CA GLU A 346 -25.41 0.60 11.00
C GLU A 346 -25.13 -0.45 12.09
N VAL A 347 -23.95 -0.36 12.70
CA VAL A 347 -23.39 -1.23 13.74
C VAL A 347 -23.01 -0.40 14.96
N PRO A 348 -22.99 -0.98 16.17
CA PRO A 348 -22.66 -0.27 17.40
C PRO A 348 -21.13 -0.13 17.56
N VAL A 349 -20.51 0.52 16.59
CA VAL A 349 -19.08 0.87 16.57
C VAL A 349 -18.98 2.36 16.94
N PRO A 350 -18.08 2.76 17.86
CA PRO A 350 -17.96 4.15 18.27
C PRO A 350 -17.39 5.00 17.13
N THR A 351 -18.07 6.10 16.79
CA THR A 351 -17.64 7.05 15.77
C THR A 351 -16.47 7.88 16.31
N ARG A 352 -15.39 7.95 15.52
CA ARG A 352 -14.22 8.80 15.77
C ARG A 352 -14.11 9.96 14.79
N PHE A 353 -14.40 9.68 13.52
CA PHE A 353 -14.28 10.66 12.44
C PHE A 353 -15.63 10.90 11.79
N ILE A 354 -15.90 12.16 11.44
CA ILE A 354 -17.06 12.55 10.66
C ILE A 354 -16.58 13.47 9.55
N PHE A 355 -16.95 13.16 8.32
CA PHE A 355 -16.80 14.05 7.19
C PHE A 355 -18.18 14.49 6.72
N VAL A 356 -18.38 15.79 6.57
CA VAL A 356 -19.63 16.38 6.07
C VAL A 356 -19.32 17.14 4.79
N LEU A 357 -20.07 16.88 3.73
CA LEU A 357 -20.08 17.67 2.50
C LEU A 357 -21.53 17.95 2.10
N LEU A 358 -21.96 19.20 2.25
CA LEU A 358 -23.27 19.66 1.80
C LEU A 358 -23.08 20.72 0.72
N GLY A 359 -23.94 20.78 -0.29
CA GLY A 359 -23.85 21.84 -1.28
C GLY A 359 -25.12 22.05 -2.11
N PRO A 360 -25.08 22.99 -3.06
CA PRO A 360 -26.23 23.29 -3.92
C PRO A 360 -26.61 22.09 -4.80
N PRO A 361 -27.88 22.03 -5.25
CA PRO A 361 -28.33 21.02 -6.19
C PRO A 361 -27.59 21.09 -7.54
N GLY A 362 -27.36 19.93 -8.15
CA GLY A 362 -26.70 19.79 -9.46
C GLY A 362 -25.23 19.36 -9.40
N SER A 363 -24.73 19.00 -8.21
CA SER A 363 -23.36 18.51 -7.95
C SER A 363 -23.32 17.06 -7.41
N GLN A 364 -24.45 16.34 -7.36
CA GLN A 364 -24.58 15.00 -6.76
C GLN A 364 -23.47 14.05 -7.20
N SER A 365 -23.23 13.92 -8.50
CA SER A 365 -22.25 12.96 -9.04
C SER A 365 -20.84 13.28 -8.55
N ASN A 366 -20.46 14.55 -8.52
CA ASN A 366 -19.13 14.97 -8.08
C ASN A 366 -18.99 14.78 -6.58
N PHE A 367 -19.99 15.20 -5.82
CA PHE A 367 -20.01 15.01 -4.36
C PHE A 367 -19.96 13.54 -3.97
N HIS A 368 -20.64 12.68 -4.73
CA HIS A 368 -20.59 11.25 -4.54
C HIS A 368 -19.17 10.70 -4.66
N GLU A 369 -18.46 11.07 -5.73
CA GLU A 369 -17.08 10.67 -5.94
C GLU A 369 -16.09 11.26 -4.92
N ILE A 370 -16.35 12.47 -4.42
CA ILE A 370 -15.58 13.08 -3.32
C ILE A 370 -15.79 12.30 -2.02
N GLY A 371 -17.04 11.93 -1.71
CA GLY A 371 -17.37 11.11 -0.53
C GLY A 371 -16.68 9.75 -0.58
N ARG A 372 -16.73 9.07 -1.72
CA ARG A 372 -16.00 7.82 -1.97
C ARG A 372 -14.49 7.99 -1.82
N ALA A 373 -13.93 9.09 -2.34
CA ALA A 373 -12.51 9.39 -2.19
C ALA A 373 -12.12 9.55 -0.72
N MET A 374 -12.95 10.22 0.07
CA MET A 374 -12.70 10.38 1.51
C MET A 374 -12.79 9.05 2.26
N ALA A 375 -13.81 8.23 1.99
CA ALA A 375 -13.96 6.92 2.63
C ALA A 375 -12.80 5.95 2.28
N THR A 376 -12.32 6.03 1.04
CA THR A 376 -11.17 5.25 0.57
C THR A 376 -9.86 5.73 1.20
N LEU A 377 -9.63 7.04 1.32
CA LEU A 377 -8.49 7.60 2.06
C LEU A 377 -8.50 7.16 3.52
N MET A 378 -9.66 7.18 4.19
CA MET A 378 -9.79 6.69 5.57
C MET A 378 -9.55 5.18 5.70
N SER A 379 -9.60 4.43 4.60
CA SER A 379 -9.27 2.99 4.56
C SER A 379 -7.77 2.73 4.30
N ASP A 380 -7.01 3.74 3.87
CA ASP A 380 -5.56 3.65 3.68
C ASP A 380 -4.83 3.63 5.03
N GLU A 381 -3.84 2.75 5.15
CA GLU A 381 -3.15 2.51 6.43
C GLU A 381 -2.36 3.73 6.92
N ILE A 382 -1.86 4.57 6.01
CA ILE A 382 -1.00 5.70 6.37
C ILE A 382 -1.86 6.94 6.60
N PHE A 383 -2.80 7.20 5.69
CA PHE A 383 -3.66 8.35 5.82
C PHE A 383 -4.49 8.31 7.11
N HIS A 384 -5.05 7.16 7.50
CA HIS A 384 -5.81 7.10 8.75
C HIS A 384 -4.92 7.28 9.99
N GLU A 385 -3.69 6.76 10.00
CA GLU A 385 -2.71 7.02 11.08
C GLU A 385 -2.38 8.51 11.19
N VAL A 386 -2.18 9.18 10.05
CA VAL A 386 -2.02 10.64 9.98
C VAL A 386 -3.27 11.33 10.51
N ALA A 387 -4.48 10.86 10.17
CA ALA A 387 -5.73 11.44 10.66
C ALA A 387 -5.88 11.31 12.19
N TYR A 388 -5.44 10.20 12.80
CA TYR A 388 -5.39 10.05 14.25
C TYR A 388 -4.41 11.01 14.92
N ARG A 389 -3.26 11.29 14.29
CA ARG A 389 -2.17 12.10 14.86
C ARG A 389 -2.16 13.55 14.41
N ALA A 390 -3.02 13.93 13.46
CA ALA A 390 -3.06 15.29 12.94
C ALA A 390 -3.30 16.29 14.07
N ARG A 391 -2.50 17.36 14.14
CA ARG A 391 -2.70 18.48 15.07
C ARG A 391 -3.19 19.74 14.37
N LYS A 392 -3.08 19.76 13.04
CA LYS A 392 -3.46 20.88 12.18
C LYS A 392 -3.88 20.36 10.80
N ARG A 393 -4.61 21.20 10.05
CA ARG A 393 -5.03 20.96 8.66
C ARG A 393 -3.89 20.49 7.75
N ASP A 394 -2.71 21.11 7.86
CA ASP A 394 -1.57 20.78 6.99
C ASP A 394 -1.15 19.31 7.09
N HIS A 395 -1.40 18.65 8.22
CA HIS A 395 -1.05 17.23 8.41
C HIS A 395 -1.94 16.35 7.53
N LEU A 396 -3.24 16.63 7.48
CA LEU A 396 -4.18 15.93 6.62
C LEU A 396 -3.82 16.17 5.14
N LEU A 397 -3.47 17.40 4.77
CA LEU A 397 -3.04 17.72 3.41
C LEU A 397 -1.76 16.99 3.02
N ALA A 398 -0.77 16.89 3.92
CA ALA A 398 0.44 16.11 3.71
C ALA A 398 0.12 14.62 3.54
N GLY A 399 -0.86 14.09 4.27
CA GLY A 399 -1.37 12.72 4.09
C GLY A 399 -2.00 12.51 2.71
N ILE A 400 -2.81 13.45 2.21
CA ILE A 400 -3.35 13.36 0.84
C ILE A 400 -2.23 13.43 -0.19
N ASP A 401 -1.27 14.34 -0.01
CA ASP A 401 -0.15 14.49 -0.94
C ASP A 401 0.71 13.19 -0.99
N GLU A 402 0.95 12.52 0.15
CA GLU A 402 1.65 11.22 0.19
C GLU A 402 0.84 10.12 -0.50
N PHE A 403 -0.47 10.08 -0.25
CA PHE A 403 -1.34 9.13 -0.93
C PHE A 403 -1.29 9.33 -2.46
N LEU A 404 -1.37 10.59 -2.92
CA LEU A 404 -1.29 10.95 -4.34
C LEU A 404 0.06 10.60 -4.99
N ASP A 405 1.16 10.65 -4.24
CA ASP A 405 2.48 10.22 -4.74
C ASP A 405 2.55 8.69 -4.93
N ALA A 406 1.74 7.92 -4.18
CA ALA A 406 1.75 6.47 -4.19
C ALA A 406 0.68 5.83 -5.11
N VAL A 407 -0.34 6.57 -5.55
CA VAL A 407 -1.40 6.01 -6.41
C VAL A 407 -0.92 5.71 -7.83
N THR A 408 -1.41 4.61 -8.39
CA THR A 408 -1.27 4.27 -9.80
C THR A 408 -2.51 4.71 -10.57
N VAL A 409 -2.30 5.41 -11.70
CA VAL A 409 -3.41 5.88 -12.55
C VAL A 409 -3.64 4.92 -13.71
N LEU A 410 -4.90 4.56 -13.92
CA LEU A 410 -5.33 3.82 -15.10
C LEU A 410 -5.73 4.82 -16.20
N PRO A 411 -5.16 4.73 -17.42
CA PRO A 411 -5.45 5.66 -18.49
C PRO A 411 -6.89 5.51 -19.01
N PRO A 412 -7.52 6.61 -19.47
CA PRO A 412 -8.85 6.54 -20.05
C PRO A 412 -8.85 5.72 -21.35
N GLY A 413 -9.91 4.96 -21.59
CA GLY A 413 -10.11 4.20 -22.83
C GLY A 413 -9.58 2.76 -22.81
N GLU A 414 -8.66 2.44 -21.91
CA GLU A 414 -8.15 1.07 -21.71
C GLU A 414 -8.88 0.33 -20.57
N TRP A 415 -9.55 1.07 -19.69
CA TRP A 415 -10.25 0.54 -18.53
C TRP A 415 -11.69 1.05 -18.49
N ASP A 416 -12.63 0.15 -18.20
CA ASP A 416 -14.03 0.49 -17.92
C ASP A 416 -14.21 0.72 -16.41
N PRO A 417 -14.55 1.94 -15.96
CA PRO A 417 -14.76 2.25 -14.54
C PRO A 417 -15.86 1.43 -13.86
N ALA A 418 -16.78 0.82 -14.61
CA ALA A 418 -17.81 -0.06 -14.05
C ALA A 418 -17.27 -1.46 -13.67
N ILE A 419 -16.09 -1.83 -14.17
CA ILE A 419 -15.46 -3.11 -13.85
C ILE A 419 -14.85 -3.04 -12.45
N ARG A 420 -15.37 -3.87 -11.55
CA ARG A 420 -14.87 -4.00 -10.18
C ARG A 420 -13.61 -4.86 -10.14
N ILE A 421 -12.57 -4.35 -9.47
CA ILE A 421 -11.33 -5.08 -9.25
C ILE A 421 -11.49 -5.98 -8.03
N GLU A 422 -11.24 -7.29 -8.19
CA GLU A 422 -11.32 -8.22 -7.07
C GLU A 422 -10.20 -7.96 -6.05
N PRO A 423 -10.48 -8.09 -4.75
CA PRO A 423 -9.48 -7.96 -3.71
C PRO A 423 -8.31 -8.93 -3.89
N PRO A 424 -7.05 -8.50 -3.65
CA PRO A 424 -5.90 -9.39 -3.73
C PRO A 424 -5.96 -10.44 -2.61
N ALA A 425 -5.37 -11.62 -2.85
CA ALA A 425 -5.31 -12.69 -1.85
C ALA A 425 -4.52 -12.28 -0.59
N ALA A 426 -3.54 -11.39 -0.73
CA ALA A 426 -2.81 -10.78 0.36
C ALA A 426 -2.52 -9.30 0.03
N VAL A 427 -2.71 -8.42 1.00
CA VAL A 427 -2.39 -6.99 0.87
C VAL A 427 -0.87 -6.82 1.02
N PRO A 428 -0.18 -6.16 0.07
CA PRO A 428 1.24 -5.87 0.20
C PRO A 428 1.55 -5.03 1.43
N SER A 429 2.74 -5.23 2.03
CA SER A 429 3.17 -4.45 3.19
C SER A 429 3.30 -2.96 2.86
N GLN A 430 2.70 -2.11 3.70
CA GLN A 430 2.80 -0.66 3.60
C GLN A 430 4.05 -0.10 4.31
N GLU A 431 4.92 -0.95 4.88
CA GLU A 431 6.11 -0.50 5.62
C GLU A 431 7.07 0.35 4.79
N ILE A 432 7.15 0.11 3.48
CA ILE A 432 8.03 0.87 2.57
C ILE A 432 7.61 2.33 2.52
N ARG A 433 6.31 2.60 2.50
CA ARG A 433 5.74 3.96 2.49
C ARG A 433 5.90 4.67 3.85
N LYS A 434 6.07 3.92 4.94
CA LYS A 434 6.33 4.46 6.29
C LYS A 434 7.81 4.80 6.54
N ARG A 435 8.73 4.27 5.72
CA ARG A 435 10.18 4.50 5.84
C ARG A 435 10.58 5.73 5.03
N PRO A 436 11.64 6.46 5.42
CA PRO A 436 12.17 7.53 4.60
C PRO A 436 12.51 6.96 3.22
N PRO A 437 12.30 7.71 2.12
CA PRO A 437 12.90 7.34 0.85
C PRO A 437 14.38 7.11 1.13
N GLU A 438 14.89 5.91 0.85
CA GLU A 438 16.32 5.64 0.96
C GLU A 438 17.00 6.81 0.28
N ALA A 439 17.88 7.51 1.01
CA ALA A 439 18.68 8.57 0.41
C ALA A 439 19.17 8.01 -0.92
N PRO A 440 18.98 8.73 -2.05
CA PRO A 440 19.36 8.19 -3.35
C PRO A 440 20.74 7.62 -3.14
N LYS A 441 20.90 6.30 -3.35
CA LYS A 441 22.22 5.68 -3.26
C LYS A 441 23.06 6.61 -4.10
N GLU A 442 23.95 7.37 -3.47
CA GLU A 442 24.92 8.15 -4.22
C GLU A 442 25.45 7.11 -5.19
N GLU A 443 25.32 7.34 -6.49
CA GLU A 443 26.06 6.55 -7.45
C GLU A 443 27.50 6.84 -7.07
N ILE A 444 28.02 6.01 -6.18
CA ILE A 444 29.40 6.06 -5.74
C ILE A 444 30.12 5.79 -7.05
N ASP A 445 30.72 6.84 -7.59
CA ASP A 445 31.63 6.72 -8.71
C ASP A 445 32.68 5.70 -8.28
N GLU A 446 32.58 4.48 -8.80
CA GLU A 446 33.46 3.36 -8.45
C GLU A 446 34.93 3.78 -8.63
N GLU A 447 35.18 4.73 -9.55
CA GLU A 447 36.49 5.33 -9.81
C GLU A 447 36.98 6.23 -8.66
N GLU A 448 36.11 6.97 -7.97
CA GLU A 448 36.49 7.81 -6.83
C GLU A 448 36.73 6.97 -5.56
N LEU A 449 35.95 5.92 -5.35
CA LEU A 449 36.14 5.02 -4.20
C LEU A 449 37.39 4.13 -4.41
N GLU A 450 37.65 3.68 -5.63
CA GLU A 450 38.91 3.01 -5.98
C GLU A 450 40.12 3.96 -5.84
N ALA A 451 39.98 5.23 -6.21
CA ALA A 451 41.04 6.23 -6.02
C ALA A 451 41.36 6.46 -4.54
N LYS A 452 40.35 6.58 -3.68
CA LYS A 452 40.53 6.69 -2.22
C LYS A 452 41.18 5.44 -1.64
N LEU A 453 40.75 4.24 -2.05
CA LEU A 453 41.37 2.98 -1.65
C LEU A 453 42.84 2.86 -2.13
N ARG A 454 43.18 3.37 -3.32
CA ARG A 454 44.56 3.43 -3.83
C ARG A 454 45.44 4.41 -3.05
N GLU A 455 44.85 5.50 -2.57
CA GLU A 455 45.54 6.49 -1.74
C GLU A 455 45.77 5.97 -0.31
N GLU A 456 44.76 5.35 0.30
CA GLU A 456 44.87 4.70 1.61
C GLU A 456 45.83 3.49 1.60
N SER A 457 45.85 2.72 0.50
CA SER A 457 46.80 1.63 0.31
C SER A 457 48.21 2.10 -0.07
N GLY A 458 48.47 3.41 -0.15
CA GLY A 458 49.81 3.98 -0.30
C GLY A 458 50.49 3.68 -1.65
N LEU A 459 49.74 3.17 -2.62
CA LEU A 459 50.19 2.84 -3.98
C LEU A 459 50.15 4.07 -4.91
N SER A 460 49.96 5.26 -4.35
CA SER A 460 50.01 6.52 -5.08
C SER A 460 51.46 6.93 -5.39
N ARG A 461 51.65 7.56 -6.55
CA ARG A 461 52.97 7.97 -7.05
C ARG A 461 53.56 9.06 -6.13
N SER A 462 54.57 8.72 -5.34
CA SER A 462 55.20 9.63 -4.37
C SER A 462 56.18 10.66 -4.97
N GLY A 463 56.50 10.57 -6.26
CA GLY A 463 57.35 11.55 -6.97
C GLY A 463 58.83 11.56 -6.59
N ARG A 464 59.30 10.61 -5.75
CA ARG A 464 60.70 10.46 -5.33
C ARG A 464 61.20 9.05 -5.66
N LEU A 465 62.48 8.89 -6.02
CA LEU A 465 63.11 7.57 -6.16
C LEU A 465 62.97 6.80 -4.84
N PHE A 466 62.46 5.57 -4.90
CA PHE A 466 62.12 4.72 -3.74
C PHE A 466 61.08 5.27 -2.75
N GLY A 467 60.34 6.35 -3.07
CA GLY A 467 59.39 6.95 -2.13
C GLY A 467 58.23 6.04 -1.73
N GLY A 468 57.79 5.13 -2.62
CA GLY A 468 56.80 4.10 -2.28
C GLY A 468 57.32 3.10 -1.25
N LEU A 469 58.58 2.66 -1.37
CA LEU A 469 59.22 1.76 -0.42
C LEU A 469 59.37 2.40 0.96
N VAL A 470 59.74 3.69 1.02
CA VAL A 470 59.85 4.44 2.29
C VAL A 470 58.48 4.57 2.97
N ASN A 471 57.42 4.84 2.19
CA ASN A 471 56.06 4.92 2.73
C ASN A 471 55.56 3.55 3.23
N ASP A 472 55.90 2.48 2.52
CA ASP A 472 55.54 1.12 2.92
C ASP A 472 56.24 0.70 4.23
N VAL A 473 57.54 0.98 4.36
CA VAL A 473 58.30 0.76 5.60
C VAL A 473 57.72 1.59 6.74
N LYS A 474 57.41 2.87 6.52
CA LYS A 474 56.83 3.74 7.55
C LYS A 474 55.46 3.24 8.02
N ARG A 475 54.65 2.71 7.11
CA ARG A 475 53.32 2.15 7.42
C ARG A 475 53.42 0.81 8.15
N LYS A 476 54.35 -0.06 7.77
CA LYS A 476 54.53 -1.39 8.38
C LYS A 476 55.31 -1.35 9.70
N ALA A 477 56.19 -0.36 9.91
CA ALA A 477 57.00 -0.20 11.12
C ALA A 477 56.27 -0.39 12.47
N PRO A 478 55.07 0.19 12.72
CA PRO A 478 54.38 -0.01 14.00
C PRO A 478 53.86 -1.44 14.19
N PHE A 479 53.58 -2.18 13.12
CA PHE A 479 53.04 -3.54 13.16
C PHE A 479 54.12 -4.64 13.21
N TYR A 480 55.38 -4.32 12.90
CA TYR A 480 56.47 -5.31 12.98
C TYR A 480 56.58 -5.97 14.36
N ILE A 481 56.32 -5.22 15.44
CA ILE A 481 56.36 -5.75 16.80
C ILE A 481 55.23 -6.77 17.03
N SER A 482 54.01 -6.48 16.53
CA SER A 482 52.90 -7.43 16.62
C SER A 482 53.16 -8.69 15.80
N ASP A 483 53.73 -8.56 14.58
CA ASP A 483 54.03 -9.70 13.71
C ASP A 483 54.95 -10.73 14.39
N PHE A 484 55.97 -10.27 15.13
CA PHE A 484 56.85 -11.18 15.89
C PHE A 484 56.15 -11.83 17.08
N THR A 485 55.18 -11.16 17.72
CA THR A 485 54.42 -11.76 18.82
C THR A 485 53.37 -12.75 18.33
N GLU A 486 52.73 -12.48 17.19
CA GLU A 486 51.71 -13.33 16.57
C GLU A 486 52.31 -14.57 15.89
N ALA A 487 53.57 -14.49 15.47
CA ALA A 487 54.33 -15.63 14.95
C ALA A 487 54.42 -16.81 15.94
N PHE A 488 54.27 -16.58 17.25
CA PHE A 488 54.25 -17.63 18.28
C PHE A 488 52.86 -18.26 18.50
N SER A 489 51.86 -17.90 17.68
CA SER A 489 50.58 -18.61 17.70
C SER A 489 50.75 -20.08 17.29
N MET A 490 49.97 -20.98 17.89
CA MET A 490 50.04 -22.42 17.61
C MET A 490 49.80 -22.76 16.13
N GLN A 491 49.02 -21.94 15.42
CA GLN A 491 48.75 -22.09 13.99
C GLN A 491 49.98 -21.76 13.14
N CYS A 492 50.73 -20.69 13.47
CA CYS A 492 51.98 -20.34 12.79
C CYS A 492 53.09 -21.37 13.05
N ILE A 493 53.19 -21.89 14.28
CA ILE A 493 54.17 -22.92 14.65
C ILE A 493 53.96 -24.20 13.84
N ALA A 494 52.71 -24.63 13.64
CA ALA A 494 52.40 -25.78 12.80
C ALA A 494 52.86 -25.57 11.35
N SER A 495 52.64 -24.38 10.79
CA SER A 495 53.12 -24.01 9.45
C SER A 495 54.64 -23.98 9.36
N TRP A 496 55.36 -23.51 10.40
CA TRP A 496 56.83 -23.54 10.43
C TRP A 496 57.38 -24.96 10.36
N ILE A 497 56.82 -25.88 11.14
CA ILE A 497 57.24 -27.29 11.14
C ILE A 497 56.97 -27.93 9.77
N PHE A 498 55.80 -27.67 9.19
CA PHE A 498 55.45 -28.18 7.87
C PHE A 498 56.38 -27.64 6.77
N LEU A 499 56.58 -26.32 6.69
CA LEU A 499 57.48 -25.69 5.72
C LEU A 499 58.93 -26.13 5.91
N TYR A 500 59.39 -26.31 7.15
CA TYR A 500 60.72 -26.82 7.44
C TYR A 500 60.95 -28.17 6.77
N PHE A 501 60.08 -29.16 6.99
CA PHE A 501 60.25 -30.48 6.36
C PHE A 501 59.99 -30.46 4.85
N ALA A 502 59.05 -29.64 4.38
CA ALA A 502 58.77 -29.49 2.95
C ALA A 502 59.95 -28.89 2.18
N CYS A 503 60.69 -27.95 2.76
CA CYS A 503 61.88 -27.35 2.15
C CYS A 503 63.15 -28.15 2.42
N LEU A 504 63.28 -28.78 3.59
CA LEU A 504 64.47 -29.56 3.97
C LEU A 504 64.65 -30.79 3.08
N SER A 505 63.55 -31.52 2.83
CA SER A 505 63.62 -32.78 2.07
C SER A 505 64.20 -32.57 0.67
N PRO A 506 63.66 -31.69 -0.20
CA PRO A 506 64.24 -31.39 -1.52
C PRO A 506 65.69 -30.89 -1.44
N ILE A 507 66.02 -30.04 -0.47
CA ILE A 507 67.39 -29.50 -0.34
C ILE A 507 68.38 -30.64 -0.05
N ILE A 508 68.01 -31.62 0.77
CA ILE A 508 68.86 -32.78 1.06
C ILE A 508 68.94 -33.70 -0.17
N THR A 509 67.82 -34.01 -0.84
CA THR A 509 67.82 -34.89 -2.02
C THR A 509 68.64 -34.29 -3.16
N PHE A 510 68.40 -33.02 -3.50
CA PHE A 510 69.15 -32.34 -4.56
C PHE A 510 70.59 -32.04 -4.14
N GLY A 511 70.83 -31.68 -2.88
CA GLY A 511 72.19 -31.47 -2.35
C GLY A 511 73.06 -32.73 -2.41
N GLY A 512 72.47 -33.91 -2.22
CA GLY A 512 73.16 -35.19 -2.41
C GLY A 512 73.56 -35.46 -3.87
N LEU A 513 72.67 -35.15 -4.82
CA LEU A 513 72.95 -35.25 -6.26
C LEU A 513 74.00 -34.22 -6.71
N LEU A 514 73.88 -32.97 -6.24
CA LEU A 514 74.83 -31.88 -6.49
C LEU A 514 76.22 -32.20 -5.93
N SER A 515 76.31 -32.88 -4.77
CA SER A 515 77.59 -33.32 -4.21
C SER A 515 78.33 -34.29 -5.13
N GLN A 516 77.60 -35.17 -5.81
CA GLN A 516 78.17 -36.14 -6.74
C GLN A 516 78.60 -35.46 -8.04
N ALA A 517 77.78 -34.54 -8.56
CA ALA A 517 78.05 -33.82 -9.80
C ALA A 517 79.18 -32.78 -9.70
N THR A 518 79.38 -32.18 -8.52
CA THR A 518 80.33 -31.07 -8.31
C THR A 518 81.63 -31.48 -7.62
N GLY A 519 81.86 -32.78 -7.44
CA GLY A 519 83.07 -33.29 -6.79
C GLY A 519 83.17 -32.93 -5.30
N LYS A 520 82.04 -32.94 -4.57
CA LYS A 520 81.90 -32.56 -3.16
C LYS A 520 82.10 -31.07 -2.83
N ASN A 521 82.11 -30.18 -3.82
CA ASN A 521 82.21 -28.73 -3.59
C ASN A 521 80.87 -28.09 -3.21
N MET A 522 79.73 -28.66 -3.64
CA MET A 522 78.40 -28.27 -3.18
C MET A 522 77.65 -29.51 -2.71
N ALA A 523 77.65 -29.74 -1.40
CA ALA A 523 76.91 -30.81 -0.76
C ALA A 523 75.65 -30.27 -0.06
N ALA A 524 74.94 -31.16 0.62
CA ALA A 524 73.70 -30.83 1.29
C ALA A 524 73.84 -29.68 2.32
N MET A 525 75.00 -29.57 2.98
CA MET A 525 75.23 -28.50 3.98
C MET A 525 75.34 -27.11 3.34
N GLU A 526 76.06 -26.98 2.22
CA GLU A 526 76.20 -25.71 1.51
C GLU A 526 74.87 -25.28 0.88
N SER A 527 74.08 -26.23 0.38
CA SER A 527 72.73 -25.98 -0.13
C SER A 527 71.77 -25.54 0.98
N LEU A 528 71.89 -26.09 2.20
CA LEU A 528 71.12 -25.65 3.36
C LEU A 528 71.46 -24.23 3.78
N VAL A 529 72.76 -23.88 3.83
CA VAL A 529 73.20 -22.52 4.19
C VAL A 529 72.74 -21.50 3.14
N SER A 530 72.85 -21.84 1.85
CA SER A 530 72.35 -20.99 0.77
C SER A 530 70.83 -20.79 0.86
N GLY A 531 70.08 -21.86 1.07
CA GLY A 531 68.62 -21.80 1.26
C GLY A 531 68.21 -20.95 2.46
N PHE A 532 68.96 -21.02 3.56
CA PHE A 532 68.74 -20.19 4.74
C PHE A 532 68.97 -18.69 4.46
N VAL A 533 70.09 -18.33 3.84
CA VAL A 533 70.41 -16.93 3.52
C VAL A 533 69.39 -16.35 2.53
N CYS A 534 69.05 -17.11 1.47
CA CYS A 534 68.04 -16.71 0.51
C CYS A 534 66.64 -16.61 1.14
N GLY A 535 66.29 -17.53 2.04
CA GLY A 535 65.01 -17.51 2.76
C GLY A 535 64.86 -16.30 3.67
N ILE A 536 65.92 -15.93 4.40
CA ILE A 536 65.95 -14.70 5.20
C ILE A 536 65.81 -13.47 4.30
N GLY A 537 66.59 -13.41 3.22
CA GLY A 537 66.53 -12.30 2.28
C GLY A 537 65.13 -12.15 1.68
N TYR A 538 64.54 -13.24 1.23
CA TYR A 538 63.18 -13.23 0.71
C TYR A 538 62.17 -12.78 1.77
N GLY A 539 62.22 -13.34 2.99
CA GLY A 539 61.27 -13.01 4.06
C GLY A 539 61.27 -11.53 4.47
N PHE A 540 62.41 -10.84 4.41
CA PHE A 540 62.47 -9.41 4.71
C PHE A 540 62.02 -8.50 3.57
N PHE A 541 62.10 -8.96 2.31
CA PHE A 541 61.92 -8.11 1.13
C PHE A 541 60.78 -8.52 0.20
N SER A 542 60.09 -9.64 0.45
CA SER A 542 58.94 -10.10 -0.35
C SER A 542 57.62 -9.41 0.01
N GLY A 543 57.66 -8.47 0.96
CA GLY A 543 56.50 -7.77 1.50
C GLY A 543 55.97 -6.64 0.64
#